data_AF-A0A212EMI1-F1
#
_entry.id   AF-A0A212EMI1-F1
#
_cell.length_a   1.000
_cell.length_b   1.000
_cell.length_c   1.000
_cell.angle_alpha   90.00
_cell.angle_beta   90.00
_cell.angle_gamma   90.00
#
_symmetry.space_group_name_H-M   'P 1'
#
loop_
_entity.id
_entity.type
_entity.pdbx_description
1 polymer ?
#
loop_
_entity_poly.entity_id
_entity_poly.type
_entity_poly.pdbx_seq_one_letter_code
_entity_poly.pdbx_strand_id
1 'polypeptide(L)' 'METVVLKSEPHKAGQQWKFTGAFYYATTVLTTIGYGHSTPSTIGGKLFTMFYAIVGIPLGLIMFQSIGERVNRL' A
#
# COMPACT_ATOMS: atom_id res chain seq x y z
N MET A 1 -8.42 31.95 15.84
CA MET A 1 -7.03 31.64 15.45
C MET A 1 -6.82 30.11 15.39
N GLU A 2 -7.78 29.36 14.81
CA GLU A 2 -7.77 27.88 14.83
C GLU A 2 -7.98 27.24 13.45
N THR A 3 -8.32 28.02 12.42
CA THR A 3 -8.55 27.49 11.06
C THR A 3 -7.30 27.41 10.19
N VAL A 4 -6.12 27.81 10.69
CA VAL A 4 -4.84 27.75 9.96
C VAL A 4 -4.06 26.44 10.16
N VAL A 5 -4.49 25.55 11.06
CA VAL A 5 -3.75 24.31 11.38
C VAL A 5 -4.18 23.11 10.51
N LEU A 6 -5.32 23.17 9.82
CA LEU A 6 -5.81 22.08 8.96
C LEU A 6 -5.41 22.23 7.48
N LYS A 7 -4.34 22.97 7.19
CA LYS A 7 -3.72 23.03 5.85
C LYS A 7 -2.23 22.72 5.90
N SER A 8 -1.82 21.80 6.76
CA SER A 8 -0.55 21.09 6.63
C SER A 8 -0.68 20.02 5.55
N GLU A 9 -0.88 20.50 4.33
CA GLU A 9 -0.75 19.80 3.07
C GLU A 9 0.56 18.96 3.09
N PRO A 10 0.51 17.62 3.14
CA PRO A 10 1.69 16.81 2.89
C PRO A 10 1.94 16.74 1.38
N HIS A 11 1.99 17.89 0.70
CA HIS A 11 2.38 17.99 -0.72
C HIS A 11 3.90 17.93 -0.91
N LYS A 12 4.65 17.47 0.11
CA LYS A 12 6.12 17.33 0.09
C LYS A 12 6.63 15.89 -0.01
N ALA A 13 5.84 14.98 -0.55
CA ALA A 13 6.36 13.76 -1.17
C ALA A 13 5.96 13.82 -2.65
N GLY A 14 6.92 14.06 -3.54
CA GLY A 14 6.64 14.30 -4.96
C GLY A 14 5.70 13.25 -5.56
N GLN A 15 4.74 13.68 -6.38
CA GLN A 15 3.79 12.86 -7.17
C GLN A 15 3.60 11.41 -6.67
N GLN A 16 3.11 11.25 -5.42
CA GLN A 16 2.90 9.95 -4.76
C GLN A 16 1.99 8.98 -5.55
N TRP A 17 1.15 9.51 -6.44
CA TRP A 17 0.20 8.75 -7.23
C TRP A 17 0.61 8.54 -8.70
N LYS A 18 1.87 8.78 -9.06
CA LYS A 18 2.41 8.25 -10.34
C LYS A 18 2.50 6.72 -10.29
N PHE A 19 2.66 6.09 -11.45
CA PHE A 19 2.72 4.63 -11.61
C PHE A 19 3.63 3.95 -10.57
N THR A 20 4.83 4.47 -10.36
CA THR A 20 5.80 3.93 -9.39
C THR A 20 5.31 4.01 -7.94
N GLY A 21 4.68 5.13 -7.55
CA GLY A 21 4.16 5.32 -6.19
C GLY A 21 2.92 4.47 -5.93
N ALA A 22 2.05 4.33 -6.93
CA ALA A 22 0.88 3.45 -6.87
C ALA A 22 1.29 1.96 -6.79
N PHE A 23 2.30 1.54 -7.54
CA PHE A 23 2.85 0.19 -7.48
C PHE A 23 3.51 -0.10 -6.12
N TYR A 24 4.25 0.86 -5.58
CA TYR A 24 4.81 0.76 -4.23
C TYR A 24 3.72 0.63 -3.16
N TYR A 25 2.65 1.44 -3.26
CA TYR A 25 1.48 1.32 -2.40
C TYR A 25 0.84 -0.07 -2.53
N ALA A 26 0.58 -0.57 -3.74
CA ALA A 26 0.01 -1.89 -3.95
C ALA A 26 0.89 -3.02 -3.37
N THR A 27 2.22 -2.90 -3.49
CA THR A 27 3.18 -3.85 -2.93
C THR A 27 3.17 -3.83 -1.39
N THR A 28 3.14 -2.64 -0.78
CA THR A 28 3.09 -2.50 0.69
C THR A 28 1.77 -2.98 1.30
N VAL A 29 0.66 -2.87 0.57
CA VAL A 29 -0.62 -3.49 0.94
C VAL A 29 -0.55 -5.02 0.82
N LEU A 30 0.01 -5.54 -0.29
CA LEU A 30 0.14 -6.98 -0.52
C LEU A 30 1.02 -7.68 0.52
N THR A 31 2.14 -7.03 0.86
CA THR A 31 3.09 -7.50 1.86
C THR A 31 2.65 -7.20 3.29
N THR A 32 1.50 -6.55 3.49
CA THR A 32 0.97 -6.13 4.80
C THR A 32 1.89 -5.19 5.60
N ILE A 33 2.90 -4.56 4.95
CA ILE A 33 3.81 -3.62 5.62
C ILE A 33 3.08 -2.32 5.99
N GLY A 34 2.28 -1.78 5.06
CA GLY A 34 1.35 -0.69 5.34
C GLY A 34 1.96 0.59 5.96
N TYR A 35 3.02 1.17 5.38
CA TYR A 35 3.69 2.37 5.91
C TYR A 35 2.79 3.60 6.11
N GLY A 36 1.60 3.66 5.51
CA GLY A 36 0.65 4.78 5.67
C GLY A 36 1.04 6.10 5.00
N HIS A 37 2.26 6.20 4.46
CA HIS A 37 2.81 7.35 3.72
C HIS A 37 1.92 7.86 2.56
N SER A 38 1.23 6.95 1.88
CA SER A 38 0.22 7.26 0.85
C SER A 38 -1.00 6.40 1.12
N THR A 39 -2.10 7.04 1.47
CA THR A 39 -3.37 6.38 1.73
C THR A 39 -4.42 6.96 0.79
N PRO A 40 -5.26 6.15 0.13
CA PRO A 40 -6.35 6.66 -0.69
C PRO A 40 -7.32 7.45 0.20
N SER A 41 -7.42 8.75 -0.06
CA SER A 41 -8.34 9.63 0.67
C SER A 41 -9.79 9.45 0.21
N THR A 42 -9.99 8.91 -1.00
CA THR A 42 -11.31 8.69 -1.62
C THR A 42 -11.99 7.44 -1.08
N ILE A 43 -13.32 7.49 -0.93
CA ILE A 43 -14.15 6.35 -0.49
C ILE A 43 -13.99 5.15 -1.43
N GLY A 44 -14.00 5.39 -2.75
CA GLY A 44 -13.82 4.33 -3.76
C GLY A 44 -12.43 3.68 -3.69
N GLY A 45 -11.37 4.46 -3.46
CA GLY A 45 -10.02 3.94 -3.33
C GLY A 45 -9.86 3.04 -2.09
N LYS A 46 -10.49 3.42 -0.97
CA LYS A 46 -10.53 2.58 0.25
C LYS A 46 -11.24 1.25 0.02
N LEU A 47 -12.39 1.29 -0.67
CA LEU A 47 -13.16 0.08 -1.01
C LEU A 47 -12.33 -0.87 -1.90
N PHE A 48 -11.67 -0.31 -2.93
CA PHE A 48 -10.78 -1.07 -3.80
C PHE A 48 -9.62 -1.70 -3.02
N THR A 49 -8.95 -0.94 -2.13
CA THR A 49 -7.88 -1.46 -1.28
C THR A 49 -8.38 -2.61 -0.39
N MET A 50 -9.60 -2.54 0.15
CA MET A 50 -10.17 -3.63 0.95
C MET A 50 -10.32 -4.93 0.15
N PHE A 51 -10.91 -4.86 -1.06
CA PHE A 51 -11.03 -6.04 -1.93
C PHE A 51 -9.66 -6.57 -2.37
N TYR A 52 -8.75 -5.66 -2.71
CA TYR A 52 -7.38 -6.00 -3.07
C TYR A 52 -6.63 -6.68 -1.91
N ALA A 53 -6.84 -6.25 -0.67
CA ALA A 53 -6.22 -6.89 0.50
C ALA A 53 -6.77 -8.30 0.74
N ILE A 54 -8.08 -8.52 0.60
CA ILE A 54 -8.71 -9.84 0.80
C ILE A 54 -8.12 -10.89 -0.14
N VAL A 55 -7.89 -10.54 -1.41
CA VAL A 55 -7.33 -11.47 -2.40
C VAL A 55 -5.80 -11.46 -2.36
N GLY A 56 -5.21 -10.30 -2.15
CA GLY A 56 -3.76 -10.11 -2.20
C GLY A 56 -3.03 -10.78 -1.04
N ILE A 57 -3.52 -10.65 0.19
CA ILE A 57 -2.85 -11.23 1.37
C ILE A 57 -2.65 -12.76 1.24
N PRO A 58 -3.68 -13.58 0.93
CA PRO A 58 -3.47 -15.03 0.78
C PRO A 58 -2.55 -15.38 -0.39
N LEU A 59 -2.65 -14.67 -1.53
CA LEU A 59 -1.74 -14.88 -2.66
C LEU A 59 -0.29 -14.50 -2.31
N GLY A 60 -0.09 -13.39 -1.60
CA GLY A 60 1.20 -12.94 -1.11
C GLY A 60 1.83 -13.97 -0.17
N LEU A 61 1.05 -14.49 0.77
CA LEU A 61 1.49 -15.55 1.69
C LEU A 61 1.93 -16.81 0.93
N ILE A 62 1.13 -17.29 -0.03
CA ILE A 62 1.49 -18.46 -0.86
C ILE A 62 2.77 -18.20 -1.66
N MET A 63 2.91 -17.00 -2.24
CA MET A 63 4.15 -16.57 -2.92
C MET A 63 5.36 -16.62 -1.99
N PHE A 64 5.26 -16.05 -0.79
CA PHE A 64 6.34 -16.07 0.19
C PHE A 64 6.70 -17.49 0.63
N GLN A 65 5.72 -18.36 0.86
CA GLN A 65 5.95 -19.76 1.19
C GLN A 65 6.65 -20.50 0.05
N SER A 66 6.20 -20.31 -1.20
CA SER A 66 6.81 -20.93 -2.38
C SER A 66 8.26 -20.48 -2.60
N ILE A 67 8.53 -19.18 -2.42
CA ILE A 67 9.88 -18.63 -2.51
C ILE A 67 10.75 -19.19 -1.37
N GLY A 68 10.25 -19.21 -0.13
CA GLY A 68 10.96 -19.76 1.03
C GLY A 68 11.30 -21.24 0.85
N GLU A 69 10.38 -22.04 0.34
CA GLU A 69 10.63 -23.46 0.06
C GLU A 69 11.70 -23.64 -1.04
N ARG A 70 11.67 -22.81 -2.09
CA ARG A 70 12.62 -22.89 -3.20
C ARG A 70 14.02 -22.41 -2.81
N VAL A 71 14.12 -21.45 -1.90
CA VAL A 71 15.39 -21.00 -1.30
C VAL A 71 15.94 -22.04 -0.34
N ASN A 72 15.09 -22.67 0.49
CA ASN A 72 15.53 -23.71 1.43
C ASN A 72 15.96 -25.02 0.75
N ARG A 73 15.53 -25.26 -0.48
CA ARG A 73 15.96 -26.41 -1.30
C ARG A 73 17.29 -26.16 -2.03
N LEU A 74 17.81 -24.94 -2.03
CA LEU A 74 19.17 -24.59 -2.49
C LEU A 74 20.15 -24.72 -1.33
#